data_AF-A0A4R8QVJ7-F1
#
_entry.id   AF-A0A4R8QVJ7-F1
#
_cell.length_a   1.000
_cell.length_b   1.000
_cell.length_c   1.000
_cell.angle_alpha   90.00
_cell.angle_beta   90.00
_cell.angle_gamma   90.00
#
_symmetry.space_group_name_H-M   'P 1'
#
loop_
_entity.id
_entity.type
_entity.pdbx_description
1 polymer ?
#
loop_
_entity_poly.entity_id
_entity_poly.type
_entity_poly.pdbx_seq_one_letter_code
_entity_poly.pdbx_strand_id
1 'polypeptide(L)'
;MPTVDIDRDSAAEAAQRELAKPIYEHPSPPDRLINWLLEHLRYLEFRASELPGGWFTILVTTLIVIAAVVLLVRIARRAVRTKGGTDFGLFESGELTAAEHRAAAELAASQGDWASAIRHRLRAVARQLEERMILTPVPGRTANELSTDAARELPSLTTEFRSSAEIFNDVSYGDRPGTEQSYRKIADLDDHIRDAPVLVSSIQPGTTTGWEAVR
;
A
#
# COMPACT_ATOMS: atom_id res chain seq x y z
N MET A 1 49.32 -14.38 20.59
CA MET A 1 48.65 -13.38 19.72
C MET A 1 48.27 -12.21 20.62
N PRO A 2 48.83 -10.99 20.44
CA PRO A 2 48.43 -9.87 21.27
C PRO A 2 46.98 -9.51 20.93
N THR A 3 46.10 -9.53 21.92
CA THR A 3 44.72 -9.08 21.79
C THR A 3 44.74 -7.56 21.69
N VAL A 4 44.39 -7.06 20.51
CA VAL A 4 44.23 -5.62 20.27
C VAL A 4 43.04 -5.16 21.11
N ASP A 5 43.32 -4.49 22.23
CA ASP A 5 42.31 -3.93 23.13
C ASP A 5 41.88 -2.57 22.57
N ILE A 6 40.77 -2.56 21.85
CA ILE A 6 40.18 -1.35 21.28
C ILE A 6 39.14 -0.88 22.28
N ASP A 7 39.38 0.29 22.87
CA ASP A 7 38.41 0.94 23.75
C ASP A 7 37.10 1.24 22.99
N ARG A 8 35.98 1.19 23.71
CA ARG A 8 34.63 1.25 23.14
C ARG A 8 34.40 2.49 22.30
N ASP A 9 34.97 3.63 22.71
CA ASP A 9 34.81 4.91 22.02
C ASP A 9 35.63 4.92 20.72
N SER A 10 36.80 4.28 20.73
CA SER A 10 37.65 4.13 19.54
C SER A 10 36.99 3.24 18.47
N ALA A 11 36.32 2.17 18.90
CA ALA A 11 35.53 1.31 18.01
C ALA A 11 34.31 2.05 17.43
N ALA A 12 33.65 2.90 18.22
CA ALA A 12 32.49 3.68 17.79
C ALA A 12 32.86 4.72 16.72
N GLU A 13 33.96 5.45 16.92
CA GLU A 13 34.44 6.41 15.92
C GLU A 13 34.92 5.74 14.62
N ALA A 14 35.57 4.58 14.73
CA ALA A 14 35.99 3.80 13.57
C ALA A 14 34.76 3.33 12.76
N ALA A 15 33.70 2.88 13.44
CA ALA A 15 32.45 2.49 12.81
C ALA A 15 31.71 3.69 12.18
N GLN A 16 31.68 4.85 12.84
CA GLN A 16 31.07 6.06 12.27
C GLN A 16 31.81 6.55 11.01
N ARG A 17 33.15 6.51 11.00
CA ARG A 17 33.96 6.82 9.81
C ARG A 17 33.70 5.86 8.66
N GLU A 18 33.44 4.58 8.94
CA GLU A 18 33.12 3.58 7.93
C GLU A 18 31.71 3.78 7.35
N LEU A 19 30.72 4.06 8.21
CA LEU A 19 29.33 4.31 7.82
C LEU A 19 29.14 5.65 7.09
N ALA A 20 30.04 6.61 7.29
CA ALA A 20 30.05 7.88 6.57
C ALA A 20 30.67 7.78 5.16
N LYS A 21 31.21 6.62 4.76
CA LYS A 21 31.74 6.45 3.40
C LYS A 21 30.59 6.41 2.39
N PRO A 22 30.60 7.29 1.37
CA PRO A 22 29.55 7.39 0.36
C PRO A 22 29.66 6.27 -0.71
N ILE A 23 29.96 5.03 -0.30
CA ILE A 23 30.08 3.88 -1.21
C ILE A 23 28.72 3.29 -1.61
N TYR A 24 27.62 3.81 -1.04
CA TYR A 24 26.26 3.45 -1.43
C TYR A 24 25.44 4.66 -1.92
N GLU A 25 26.01 5.49 -2.79
CA GLU A 25 25.19 6.27 -3.72
C GLU A 25 24.46 5.28 -4.65
N HIS A 26 23.23 4.93 -4.29
CA HIS A 26 22.35 4.18 -5.18
C HIS A 26 22.04 5.09 -6.38
N PRO A 27 22.31 4.65 -7.63
CA PRO A 27 21.95 5.43 -8.80
C PRO A 27 20.46 5.73 -8.75
N SER A 28 20.13 7.00 -8.87
CA SER A 28 18.78 7.50 -8.65
C SER A 28 17.81 6.78 -9.60
N PRO A 29 16.59 6.42 -9.15
CA PRO A 29 15.58 5.75 -9.97
C PRO A 29 15.37 6.34 -11.38
N PRO A 30 15.42 7.68 -11.60
CA PRO A 30 15.30 8.23 -12.95
C PRO A 30 16.53 7.94 -13.84
N ASP A 31 17.75 7.91 -13.30
CA ASP A 31 18.96 7.63 -14.09
C ASP A 31 18.96 6.20 -14.63
N ARG A 32 18.43 5.24 -13.88
CA ARG A 32 18.25 3.86 -14.37
C ARG A 32 17.23 3.79 -15.52
N LEU A 33 16.16 4.57 -15.45
CA LEU A 33 15.14 4.63 -16.50
C LEU A 33 15.68 5.27 -17.77
N ILE A 34 16.44 6.37 -17.64
CA ILE A 34 17.06 7.09 -18.75
C ILE A 34 18.11 6.22 -19.44
N ASN A 35 18.99 5.57 -18.67
CA ASN A 35 20.00 4.69 -19.24
C ASN A 35 19.38 3.47 -19.93
N TRP A 36 18.35 2.87 -19.34
CA TRP A 36 17.60 1.78 -19.99
C TRP A 36 16.94 2.23 -21.31
N LEU A 37 16.36 3.43 -21.34
CA LEU A 37 15.71 3.99 -22.54
C LEU A 37 16.71 4.27 -23.65
N LEU A 38 17.87 4.84 -23.33
CA LEU A 38 18.94 5.13 -24.30
C LEU A 38 19.57 3.86 -24.86
N GLU A 39 19.74 2.83 -24.02
CA GLU A 39 20.25 1.53 -24.45
C GLU A 39 19.26 0.80 -25.38
N HIS A 40 17.96 0.93 -25.10
CA HIS A 40 16.92 0.35 -25.95
C HIS A 40 16.79 1.05 -27.31
N LEU A 41 16.95 2.38 -27.37
CA LEU A 41 16.96 3.14 -28.62
C LEU A 41 18.13 2.72 -29.52
N ARG A 42 19.32 2.51 -28.96
CA ARG A 42 20.49 2.02 -29.69
C ARG A 42 20.31 0.58 -30.19
N TYR A 43 19.65 -0.26 -29.40
CA TYR A 43 19.31 -1.63 -29.81
C TYR A 43 18.30 -1.66 -30.97
N LEU A 44 17.37 -0.70 -31.01
CA LEU A 44 16.39 -0.56 -32.09
C LEU A 44 17.04 -0.09 -33.41
N GLU A 45 17.98 0.85 -33.32
CA GLU A 45 18.75 1.35 -34.46
C GLU A 45 19.62 0.26 -35.10
N PHE A 46 20.20 -0.63 -34.29
CA PHE A 46 21.00 -1.77 -34.77
C PHE A 46 20.16 -2.89 -35.44
N ARG A 47 18.89 -3.07 -35.04
CA ARG A 47 18.00 -4.12 -35.60
C ARG A 47 17.17 -3.70 -36.80
N ALA A 48 17.10 -2.40 -37.10
CA ALA A 48 16.44 -1.89 -38.30
C ALA A 48 17.20 -2.24 -39.60
N SER A 49 18.49 -2.55 -39.52
CA SER A 49 19.36 -2.81 -40.67
C SER A 49 19.46 -4.27 -41.13
N GLU A 50 18.96 -5.26 -40.37
CA GLU A 50 19.25 -6.69 -40.65
C GLU A 50 18.05 -7.64 -40.74
N LEU A 51 16.80 -7.19 -40.52
CA LEU A 51 15.64 -8.09 -40.51
C LEU A 51 14.85 -8.06 -41.84
N PRO A 52 14.78 -9.16 -42.61
CA PRO A 52 13.86 -9.29 -43.72
C PRO A 52 12.44 -9.50 -43.19
N GLY A 53 11.55 -8.50 -43.36
CA GLY A 53 10.19 -8.60 -42.83
C GLY A 53 9.27 -7.38 -42.96
N GLY A 54 9.74 -6.26 -43.52
CA GLY A 54 8.90 -5.10 -43.85
C GLY A 54 8.14 -4.49 -42.67
N TRP A 55 7.00 -3.84 -42.95
CA TRP A 55 6.16 -3.14 -41.96
C TRP A 55 5.55 -4.07 -40.89
N PHE A 56 5.49 -5.37 -41.13
CA PHE A 56 4.86 -6.34 -40.23
C PHE A 56 5.73 -6.60 -38.98
N THR A 57 7.04 -6.73 -39.14
CA THR A 57 7.95 -6.88 -38.00
C THR A 57 8.00 -5.61 -37.16
N ILE A 58 7.91 -4.44 -37.80
CA ILE A 58 7.79 -3.14 -37.13
C ILE A 58 6.51 -3.12 -36.28
N LEU A 59 5.35 -3.45 -36.86
CA LEU A 59 4.07 -3.45 -36.16
C LEU A 59 4.07 -4.37 -34.93
N VAL A 60 4.52 -5.63 -35.08
CA VAL A 60 4.57 -6.61 -33.99
C VAL A 60 5.54 -6.17 -32.90
N THR A 61 6.71 -5.64 -33.28
CA THR A 61 7.69 -5.14 -32.31
C THR A 61 7.15 -3.94 -31.54
N THR A 62 6.50 -2.99 -32.22
CA THR A 62 5.85 -1.84 -31.60
C THR A 62 4.77 -2.28 -30.59
N LEU A 63 3.95 -3.28 -30.94
CA LEU A 63 2.93 -3.81 -30.03
C LEU A 63 3.53 -4.43 -28.77
N ILE A 64 4.61 -5.20 -28.91
CA ILE A 64 5.32 -5.81 -27.77
C ILE A 64 5.91 -4.73 -26.86
N VAL A 65 6.51 -3.68 -27.45
CA VAL A 65 7.06 -2.54 -26.69
C VAL A 65 5.96 -1.81 -25.93
N ILE A 66 4.82 -1.52 -26.56
CA ILE A 66 3.68 -0.90 -25.90
C ILE A 66 3.19 -1.75 -24.72
N ALA A 67 3.04 -3.06 -24.92
CA ALA A 67 2.62 -3.97 -23.86
C ALA A 67 3.62 -3.98 -22.68
N ALA A 68 4.92 -4.01 -22.96
CA ALA A 68 5.98 -3.93 -21.95
C ALA A 68 5.95 -2.61 -21.18
N VAL A 69 5.80 -1.48 -21.87
CA VAL A 69 5.68 -0.15 -21.23
C VAL A 69 4.46 -0.08 -20.33
N VAL A 70 3.29 -0.55 -20.80
CA VAL A 70 2.07 -0.58 -19.98
C VAL A 70 2.27 -1.43 -18.72
N LEU A 71 2.92 -2.59 -18.84
CA LEU A 71 3.22 -3.46 -17.71
C LEU A 71 4.17 -2.79 -16.72
N LEU A 72 5.25 -2.16 -17.21
CA LEU A 72 6.20 -1.45 -16.37
C LEU A 72 5.56 -0.25 -15.65
N VAL A 73 4.73 0.53 -16.33
CA VAL A 73 3.98 1.65 -15.71
C VAL A 73 3.03 1.13 -14.63
N ARG A 74 2.36 -0.01 -14.86
CA ARG A 74 1.50 -0.63 -13.83
C ARG A 74 2.29 -1.06 -12.61
N ILE A 75 3.46 -1.66 -12.78
CA ILE A 75 4.33 -2.08 -11.68
C ILE A 75 4.90 -0.86 -10.95
N ALA A 76 5.37 0.15 -11.67
CA ALA A 76 5.93 1.38 -11.10
C ALA A 76 4.89 2.16 -10.28
N ARG A 77 3.66 2.34 -10.80
CA ARG A 77 2.57 2.96 -10.05
C ARG A 77 2.23 2.20 -8.77
N ARG A 78 2.30 0.86 -8.80
CA ARG A 78 2.08 0.01 -7.63
C ARG A 78 3.19 0.15 -6.58
N ALA A 79 4.45 0.30 -7.01
CA ALA A 79 5.62 0.41 -6.15
C ALA A 79 5.81 1.81 -5.52
N VAL A 80 5.44 2.88 -6.23
CA VAL A 80 5.46 4.26 -5.69
C VAL A 80 4.42 4.41 -4.57
N ARG A 81 3.29 3.70 -4.67
CA ARG A 81 2.22 3.73 -3.67
C ARG A 81 2.56 3.02 -2.35
N THR A 82 3.70 2.32 -2.27
CA THR A 82 4.12 1.52 -1.10
C THR A 82 5.29 2.11 -0.30
N LYS A 83 5.85 3.27 -0.68
CA LYS A 83 7.08 3.83 -0.06
C LYS A 83 6.91 5.13 0.75
N GLY A 84 5.70 5.63 0.95
CA GLY A 84 5.48 6.84 1.74
C GLY A 84 5.10 6.51 3.19
N GLY A 85 6.10 6.32 4.06
CA GLY A 85 5.88 6.17 5.50
C GLY A 85 6.90 6.98 6.26
N THR A 86 6.45 8.09 6.84
CA THR A 86 6.86 8.77 8.09
C THR A 86 6.57 10.28 7.97
N ASP A 87 5.38 10.72 8.38
CA ASP A 87 5.27 11.76 9.40
C ASP A 87 3.83 11.88 9.90
N PHE A 88 3.67 11.84 11.23
CA PHE A 88 2.38 12.08 11.87
C PHE A 88 2.19 13.58 12.02
N GLY A 89 1.22 14.13 11.31
CA GLY A 89 0.60 15.41 11.69
C GLY A 89 0.54 16.45 10.58
N LEU A 90 -0.71 16.87 10.34
CA LEU A 90 -1.10 18.17 9.75
C LEU A 90 -1.07 18.27 8.21
N PHE A 91 -2.24 17.97 7.65
CA PHE A 91 -2.77 18.36 6.33
C PHE A 91 -2.28 17.59 5.08
N GLU A 92 -3.20 16.77 4.55
CA GLU A 92 -3.38 16.40 3.13
C GLU A 92 -2.18 15.84 2.35
N SER A 93 -1.59 14.75 2.86
CA SER A 93 -0.83 13.80 2.03
C SER A 93 -0.73 12.44 2.73
N GLY A 94 -1.18 11.28 2.23
CA GLY A 94 -1.86 10.93 0.99
C GLY A 94 -2.39 9.49 1.12
N GLU A 95 -3.24 9.24 2.11
CA GLU A 95 -4.06 8.02 2.20
C GLU A 95 -5.48 8.37 1.77
N LEU A 96 -6.05 7.56 0.87
CA LEU A 96 -7.43 7.75 0.44
C LEU A 96 -8.37 7.58 1.64
N THR A 97 -9.35 8.45 1.76
CA THR A 97 -10.48 8.31 2.68
C THR A 97 -11.25 7.03 2.40
N ALA A 98 -12.08 6.60 3.36
CA ALA A 98 -12.95 5.45 3.13
C ALA A 98 -13.84 5.65 1.90
N ALA A 99 -14.39 6.86 1.72
CA ALA A 99 -15.23 7.22 0.57
C ALA A 99 -14.49 7.13 -0.78
N GLU A 100 -13.26 7.63 -0.85
CA GLU A 100 -12.44 7.53 -2.07
C GLU A 100 -12.05 6.08 -2.38
N HIS A 101 -11.78 5.27 -1.36
CA HIS A 101 -11.56 3.85 -1.53
C HIS A 101 -12.81 3.14 -2.09
N ARG A 102 -14.03 3.50 -1.64
CA ARG A 102 -15.28 2.98 -2.21
C ARG A 102 -15.46 3.38 -3.68
N ALA A 103 -15.28 4.67 -3.99
CA ALA A 103 -15.39 5.15 -5.37
C ALA A 103 -14.41 4.44 -6.31
N ALA A 104 -13.17 4.23 -5.87
CA ALA A 104 -12.18 3.45 -6.62
C ALA A 104 -12.56 1.97 -6.75
N ALA A 105 -13.20 1.39 -5.73
CA ALA A 105 -13.69 0.02 -5.79
C ALA A 105 -14.84 -0.14 -6.80
N GLU A 106 -15.79 0.78 -6.80
CA GLU A 106 -16.93 0.82 -7.73
C GLU A 106 -16.46 1.02 -9.17
N LEU A 107 -15.49 1.90 -9.41
CA LEU A 107 -14.89 2.08 -10.72
C LEU A 107 -14.24 0.78 -11.22
N ALA A 108 -13.45 0.10 -10.37
CA ALA A 108 -12.84 -1.18 -10.72
C ALA A 108 -13.89 -2.26 -11.00
N ALA A 109 -14.95 -2.33 -10.19
CA ALA A 109 -16.07 -3.24 -10.40
C ALA A 109 -16.78 -2.98 -11.74
N SER A 110 -17.01 -1.71 -12.11
CA SER A 110 -17.62 -1.34 -13.39
C SER A 110 -16.81 -1.77 -14.62
N GLN A 111 -15.49 -1.94 -14.44
CA GLN A 111 -14.55 -2.41 -15.48
C GLN A 111 -14.35 -3.93 -15.45
N GLY A 112 -15.01 -4.65 -14.53
CA GLY A 112 -14.81 -6.09 -14.32
C GLY A 112 -13.48 -6.45 -13.64
N ASP A 113 -12.71 -5.46 -13.13
CA ASP A 113 -11.50 -5.71 -12.34
C ASP A 113 -11.88 -5.97 -10.87
N TRP A 114 -12.48 -7.14 -10.64
CA TRP A 114 -12.94 -7.58 -9.34
C TRP A 114 -11.82 -7.68 -8.30
N ALA A 115 -10.60 -8.01 -8.73
CA ALA A 115 -9.47 -8.10 -7.83
C ALA A 115 -9.08 -6.73 -7.26
N SER A 116 -9.05 -5.70 -8.11
CA SER A 116 -8.83 -4.33 -7.64
C SER A 116 -10.02 -3.81 -6.83
N ALA A 117 -11.26 -4.14 -7.22
CA ALA A 117 -12.46 -3.76 -6.48
C ALA A 117 -12.45 -4.30 -5.04
N ILE A 118 -12.14 -5.59 -4.87
CA ILE A 118 -12.00 -6.26 -3.56
C ILE A 118 -10.94 -5.58 -2.70
N ARG A 119 -9.74 -5.32 -3.26
CA ARG A 119 -8.66 -4.65 -2.52
C ARG A 119 -9.03 -3.23 -2.09
N HIS A 120 -9.72 -2.48 -2.94
CA HIS A 120 -10.15 -1.14 -2.62
C HIS A 120 -11.29 -1.13 -1.59
N ARG A 121 -12.25 -2.05 -1.68
CA ARG A 121 -13.36 -2.15 -0.73
C ARG A 121 -12.89 -2.58 0.66
N LEU A 122 -11.96 -3.52 0.79
CA LEU A 122 -11.42 -3.89 2.11
C LEU A 122 -10.63 -2.73 2.74
N ARG A 123 -9.91 -1.92 1.93
CA ARG A 123 -9.28 -0.69 2.42
C ARG A 123 -10.30 0.35 2.86
N ALA A 124 -11.44 0.46 2.18
CA ALA A 124 -12.54 1.33 2.63
C ALA A 124 -13.05 0.89 4.01
N VAL A 125 -13.25 -0.41 4.22
CA VAL A 125 -13.66 -0.98 5.52
C VAL A 125 -12.65 -0.63 6.62
N ALA A 126 -11.36 -0.89 6.39
CA ALA A 126 -10.30 -0.57 7.34
C ALA A 126 -10.31 0.93 7.68
N ARG A 127 -10.35 1.77 6.64
CA ARG A 127 -10.32 3.22 6.80
C ARG A 127 -11.57 3.75 7.49
N GLN A 128 -12.74 3.17 7.24
CA GLN A 128 -13.98 3.56 7.93
C GLN A 128 -13.92 3.25 9.43
N LEU A 129 -13.35 2.10 9.81
CA LEU A 129 -13.19 1.75 11.22
C LEU A 129 -12.22 2.71 11.91
N GLU A 130 -11.19 3.17 11.21
CA GLU A 130 -10.24 4.18 11.69
C GLU A 130 -10.86 5.59 11.77
N GLU A 131 -11.55 6.03 10.72
CA GLU A 131 -12.23 7.34 10.65
C GLU A 131 -13.31 7.47 11.73
N ARG A 132 -13.94 6.35 12.13
CA ARG A 132 -14.93 6.28 13.20
C ARG A 132 -14.33 6.04 14.58
N MET A 133 -13.00 6.02 14.71
CA MET A 133 -12.28 5.77 15.96
C MET A 133 -12.63 4.42 16.62
N ILE A 134 -13.10 3.45 15.83
CA ILE A 134 -13.36 2.07 16.29
C ILE A 134 -12.03 1.33 16.39
N LEU A 135 -11.11 1.55 15.43
CA LEU A 135 -9.76 1.01 15.46
C LEU A 135 -8.72 2.12 15.39
N THR A 136 -7.62 1.95 16.12
CA THR A 136 -6.44 2.80 15.94
C THR A 136 -5.76 2.48 14.60
N PRO A 137 -5.34 3.48 13.82
CA PRO A 137 -4.56 3.27 12.60
C PRO A 137 -3.23 2.59 12.88
N VAL A 138 -2.91 1.54 12.12
CA VAL A 138 -1.63 0.81 12.23
C VAL A 138 -1.04 0.63 10.83
N PRO A 139 0.14 1.20 10.55
CA PRO A 139 0.82 1.00 9.28
C PRO A 139 1.05 -0.48 8.98
N GLY A 140 0.63 -0.94 7.80
CA GLY A 140 0.87 -2.31 7.36
C GLY A 140 -0.03 -3.37 8.00
N ARG A 141 -1.11 -3.00 8.70
CA ARG A 141 -2.11 -3.95 9.23
C ARG A 141 -2.58 -4.92 8.14
N THR A 142 -2.47 -6.21 8.43
CA THR A 142 -2.92 -7.28 7.52
C THR A 142 -4.43 -7.47 7.57
N ALA A 143 -5.01 -8.13 6.57
CA ALA A 143 -6.44 -8.43 6.53
C ALA A 143 -6.89 -9.31 7.72
N ASN A 144 -6.03 -10.23 8.18
CA ASN A 144 -6.34 -11.11 9.31
C ASN A 144 -6.30 -10.34 10.63
N GLU A 145 -5.33 -9.45 10.81
CA GLU A 145 -5.27 -8.56 11.99
C GLU A 145 -6.46 -7.61 12.01
N LEU A 146 -6.79 -7.00 10.86
CA LEU A 146 -8.01 -6.19 10.72
C LEU A 146 -9.25 -6.98 11.13
N SER A 147 -9.42 -8.20 10.61
CA SER A 147 -10.56 -9.04 10.95
C SER A 147 -10.59 -9.39 12.44
N THR A 148 -9.44 -9.67 13.04
CA THR A 148 -9.36 -10.08 14.45
C THR A 148 -9.67 -8.91 15.36
N ASP A 149 -9.07 -7.74 15.11
CA ASP A 149 -9.27 -6.54 15.91
C ASP A 149 -10.68 -5.99 15.74
N ALA A 150 -11.19 -5.90 14.50
CA ALA A 150 -12.54 -5.41 14.24
C ALA A 150 -13.63 -6.32 14.82
N ALA A 151 -13.42 -7.64 14.84
CA ALA A 151 -14.35 -8.58 15.44
C ALA A 151 -14.44 -8.45 16.98
N ARG A 152 -13.41 -7.91 17.65
CA ARG A 152 -13.48 -7.62 19.09
C ARG A 152 -14.38 -6.42 19.37
N GLU A 153 -14.30 -5.39 18.52
CA GLU A 153 -15.09 -4.16 18.65
C GLU A 153 -16.53 -4.32 18.14
N LEU A 154 -16.72 -5.15 17.11
CA LEU A 154 -18.02 -5.41 16.47
C LEU A 154 -18.30 -6.92 16.40
N PRO A 155 -18.64 -7.57 17.53
CA PRO A 155 -18.77 -9.03 17.60
C PRO A 155 -19.86 -9.60 16.67
N SER A 156 -20.93 -8.84 16.40
CA SER A 156 -22.01 -9.24 15.50
C SER A 156 -21.54 -9.49 14.06
N LEU A 157 -20.46 -8.82 13.63
CA LEU A 157 -19.92 -8.90 12.27
C LEU A 157 -18.70 -9.83 12.15
N THR A 158 -18.38 -10.61 13.20
CA THR A 158 -17.18 -11.47 13.26
C THR A 158 -17.04 -12.39 12.05
N THR A 159 -18.13 -13.04 11.62
CA THR A 159 -18.11 -13.97 10.49
C THR A 159 -17.87 -13.24 9.16
N GLU A 160 -18.41 -12.03 9.01
CA GLU A 160 -18.26 -11.22 7.80
C GLU A 160 -16.83 -10.67 7.69
N PHE A 161 -16.23 -10.23 8.79
CA PHE A 161 -14.82 -9.84 8.84
C PHE A 161 -13.90 -10.99 8.44
N ARG A 162 -14.13 -12.19 9.00
CA ARG A 162 -13.33 -13.38 8.68
C ARG A 162 -13.45 -13.73 7.21
N SER A 163 -14.68 -13.81 6.69
CA SER A 163 -14.91 -14.13 5.27
C SER A 163 -14.28 -13.08 4.35
N SER A 164 -14.33 -11.80 4.72
CA SER A 164 -13.74 -10.72 3.93
C SER A 164 -12.21 -10.79 3.90
N ALA A 165 -11.57 -11.15 5.02
CA ALA A 165 -10.14 -11.38 5.09
C ALA A 165 -9.72 -12.59 4.25
N GLU A 166 -10.47 -13.70 4.33
CA GLU A 166 -10.25 -14.90 3.48
C GLU A 166 -10.34 -14.56 2.00
N ILE A 167 -11.41 -13.87 1.57
CA ILE A 167 -11.59 -13.43 0.18
C ILE A 167 -10.43 -12.56 -0.29
N PHE A 168 -10.00 -11.61 0.54
CA PHE A 168 -8.88 -10.75 0.18
C PHE A 168 -7.58 -11.53 0.03
N ASN A 169 -7.31 -12.48 0.93
CA ASN A 169 -6.12 -13.31 0.88
C ASN A 169 -6.12 -14.23 -0.34
N ASP A 170 -7.25 -14.88 -0.63
CA ASP A 170 -7.43 -15.72 -1.81
C ASP A 170 -7.14 -14.95 -3.11
N VAL A 171 -7.61 -13.71 -3.20
CA VAL A 171 -7.45 -12.87 -4.39
C VAL A 171 -6.08 -12.19 -4.48
N SER A 172 -5.49 -11.83 -3.34
CA SER A 172 -4.21 -11.09 -3.31
C SER A 172 -2.99 -12.00 -3.30
N TYR A 173 -3.13 -13.20 -2.73
CA TYR A 173 -2.03 -14.14 -2.49
C TYR A 173 -2.34 -15.57 -2.93
N GLY A 174 -3.62 -15.98 -2.99
CA GLY A 174 -4.04 -17.36 -3.27
C GLY A 174 -4.25 -17.71 -4.76
N ASP A 175 -3.82 -16.85 -5.68
CA ASP A 175 -3.96 -16.99 -7.14
C ASP A 175 -5.41 -17.24 -7.61
N ARG A 176 -6.40 -16.82 -6.81
CA ARG A 176 -7.82 -16.92 -7.19
C ARG A 176 -8.28 -15.67 -7.92
N PRO A 177 -9.03 -15.80 -9.02
CA PRO A 177 -9.64 -14.64 -9.65
C PRO A 177 -10.66 -14.01 -8.70
N GLY A 178 -10.65 -12.68 -8.62
CA GLY A 178 -11.73 -11.94 -7.97
C GLY A 178 -13.05 -12.15 -8.71
N THR A 179 -14.16 -12.26 -7.97
CA THR A 179 -15.51 -12.39 -8.55
C THR A 179 -16.42 -11.29 -8.03
N GLU A 180 -17.49 -11.01 -8.76
CA GLU A 180 -18.53 -10.08 -8.32
C GLU A 180 -19.14 -10.50 -6.97
N GLN A 181 -19.41 -11.80 -6.80
CA GLN A 181 -19.96 -12.32 -5.55
C GLN A 181 -19.02 -12.04 -4.35
N SER A 182 -17.72 -12.25 -4.54
CA SER A 182 -16.71 -11.97 -3.53
C SER A 182 -16.61 -10.47 -3.22
N TYR A 183 -16.70 -9.61 -4.23
CA TYR A 183 -16.74 -8.16 -4.03
C TYR A 183 -17.99 -7.72 -3.24
N ARG A 184 -19.17 -8.24 -3.59
CA ARG A 184 -20.43 -7.92 -2.91
C ARG A 184 -20.39 -8.25 -1.43
N LYS A 185 -19.82 -9.40 -1.03
CA LYS A 185 -19.67 -9.75 0.40
C LYS A 185 -18.91 -8.70 1.21
N ILE A 186 -17.87 -8.11 0.63
CA ILE A 186 -17.09 -7.06 1.32
C ILE A 186 -17.84 -5.72 1.28
N ALA A 187 -18.60 -5.46 0.21
CA ALA A 187 -19.48 -4.30 0.14
C ALA A 187 -20.59 -4.34 1.19
N ASP A 188 -21.24 -5.49 1.36
CA ASP A 188 -22.28 -5.70 2.36
C ASP A 188 -21.74 -5.47 3.78
N LEU A 189 -20.52 -5.97 4.07
CA LEU A 189 -19.82 -5.67 5.33
C LEU A 189 -19.59 -4.16 5.53
N ASP A 190 -19.08 -3.47 4.51
CA ASP A 190 -18.86 -2.02 4.54
C ASP A 190 -20.16 -1.26 4.88
N ASP A 191 -21.26 -1.63 4.23
CA ASP A 191 -22.57 -1.03 4.47
C ASP A 191 -23.14 -1.38 5.87
N HIS A 192 -23.01 -2.62 6.33
CA HIS A 192 -23.39 -3.01 7.70
C HIS A 192 -22.62 -2.21 8.77
N ILE A 193 -21.32 -1.96 8.56
CA ILE A 193 -20.56 -1.12 9.49
C ILE A 193 -21.11 0.31 9.43
N ARG A 194 -21.47 0.85 8.25
CA ARG A 194 -22.02 2.22 8.12
C ARG A 194 -23.32 2.38 8.88
N ASP A 195 -24.19 1.39 8.81
CA ASP A 195 -25.50 1.40 9.46
C ASP A 195 -25.43 1.09 10.96
N ALA A 196 -24.32 0.50 11.43
CA ALA A 196 -24.11 0.25 12.85
C ALA A 196 -24.00 1.58 13.63
N PRO A 197 -24.73 1.76 14.74
CA PRO A 197 -24.65 2.98 15.55
C PRO A 197 -23.25 3.14 16.16
N VAL A 198 -22.67 4.34 16.07
CA VAL A 198 -21.41 4.68 16.77
C VAL A 198 -21.72 4.72 18.26
N LEU A 199 -21.22 3.75 19.04
CA LEU A 199 -21.18 3.87 20.48
C LEU A 199 -20.11 4.91 20.83
N VAL A 200 -20.52 6.18 20.84
CA VAL A 200 -19.69 7.24 21.43
C VAL A 200 -19.62 6.92 22.92
N SER A 201 -18.50 6.34 23.34
CA SER A 201 -18.20 6.21 24.76
C SER A 201 -18.08 7.64 25.30
N SER A 202 -19.13 8.09 25.98
CA SER A 202 -19.18 9.42 26.58
C SER A 202 -18.03 9.52 27.57
N ILE A 203 -16.98 10.26 27.21
CA ILE A 203 -15.98 10.72 28.17
C ILE A 203 -16.74 11.58 29.18
N GLN A 204 -17.00 11.00 30.35
CA GLN A 204 -17.59 11.70 31.46
C GLN A 204 -16.58 12.79 31.86
N PRO A 205 -16.91 14.10 31.75
CA PRO A 205 -15.97 15.15 32.11
C PRO A 205 -15.58 14.95 33.57
N GLY A 206 -14.32 14.61 33.78
CA GLY A 206 -13.73 14.47 35.10
C GLY A 206 -14.01 15.76 35.87
N THR A 207 -14.70 15.61 36.99
CA THR A 207 -14.97 16.67 37.95
C THR A 207 -13.65 17.37 38.29
N THR A 208 -13.52 18.63 37.86
CA THR A 208 -12.50 19.55 38.37
C THR A 208 -12.77 19.82 39.86
N THR A 209 -12.10 19.06 40.72
CA THR A 209 -11.86 19.43 42.12
C THR A 209 -10.41 19.94 42.13
N GLY A 210 -10.14 21.25 42.13
CA GLY A 210 -10.51 22.16 43.20
C GLY A 210 -9.38 22.19 44.23
N TRP A 211 -8.27 22.87 43.92
CA TRP A 211 -7.31 23.41 44.90
C TRP A 211 -6.31 24.37 44.21
N GLU A 212 -6.55 25.66 44.29
CA GLU A 212 -5.48 26.67 44.27
C GLU A 212 -5.89 27.79 45.23
N ALA A 213 -5.39 27.70 46.46
CA ALA A 213 -5.31 28.81 47.39
C ALA A 213 -4.03 28.63 48.21
N VAL A 214 -2.91 29.10 47.66
CA VAL A 214 -1.71 29.41 48.44
C VAL A 214 -1.35 30.85 48.10
N ARG A 215 -1.61 31.74 49.06
CA ARG A 215 -0.96 33.04 49.19
C ARG A 215 -0.81 33.35 50.66
#